data_AF-A0A7S3X917-F1
#
_entry.id   AF-A0A7S3X917-F1
#
_cell.length_a   1.000
_cell.length_b   1.000
_cell.length_c   1.000
_cell.angle_alpha   90.00
_cell.angle_beta   90.00
_cell.angle_gamma   90.00
#
_symmetry.space_group_name_H-M   'P 1'
#
loop_
_entity.id
_entity.type
_entity.pdbx_description
1 polymer ?
#
loop_
_entity_poly.entity_id
_entity_poly.type
_entity_poly.pdbx_seq_one_letter_code
_entity_poly.pdbx_strand_id
1 'polypeptide(L)'
;DDGSVRLSKKLSSLLRHRIHENGLGDVLRPDGYVPLLRVLATPGFRGVSEEQVRAVVRENDKQRFAILDEEGVAYIRANQGHTIRQGLDDEALLTPLDDEALATIGRAVHGTYLAAWKGIVGSGGLLRMARSHIHLAAGVPGESGVISGMRRSAQIHVWVDLL
;
A
#
# COMPACT_ATOMS: atom_id res chain seq x y z
N ASP A 1 -0.03 17.27 -12.52
CA ASP A 1 0.42 18.12 -11.41
C ASP A 1 1.53 17.41 -10.65
N ASP A 2 2.68 18.06 -10.43
CA ASP A 2 3.87 17.47 -9.77
C ASP A 2 3.74 17.50 -8.23
N GLY A 3 2.95 18.42 -7.69
CA GLY A 3 2.74 18.60 -6.25
C GLY A 3 2.04 17.41 -5.59
N SER A 4 0.91 16.96 -6.16
CA SER A 4 0.13 15.83 -5.63
C SER A 4 0.90 14.51 -5.69
N VAL A 5 1.68 14.28 -6.75
CA VAL A 5 2.55 13.10 -6.90
C VAL A 5 3.64 13.09 -5.83
N ARG A 6 4.28 14.24 -5.56
CA ARG A 6 5.30 14.36 -4.51
C ARG A 6 4.70 14.13 -3.12
N LEU A 7 3.52 14.69 -2.83
CA LEU A 7 2.82 14.46 -1.56
C LEU A 7 2.42 12.98 -1.39
N SER A 8 1.87 12.34 -2.43
CA SER A 8 1.56 10.90 -2.43
C SER A 8 2.78 10.02 -2.13
N LYS A 9 3.95 10.36 -2.68
CA LYS A 9 5.22 9.66 -2.37
C LYS A 9 5.65 9.88 -0.93
N LYS A 10 5.54 11.10 -0.40
CA LYS A 10 5.86 11.41 1.01
C LYS A 10 4.95 10.63 1.96
N LEU A 11 3.63 10.65 1.73
CA LEU A 11 2.66 9.87 2.51
C LEU A 11 2.97 8.37 2.46
N SER A 12 3.25 7.83 1.27
CA SER A 12 3.66 6.42 1.13
C SER A 12 4.91 6.11 1.94
N SER A 13 5.92 6.98 1.89
CA SER A 13 7.17 6.80 2.64
C SER A 13 6.95 6.81 4.15
N LEU A 14 6.17 7.77 4.65
CA LEU A 14 5.86 7.89 6.07
C LEU A 14 5.03 6.69 6.55
N LEU A 15 3.84 6.50 5.97
CA LEU A 15 2.82 5.57 6.46
C LEU A 15 3.22 4.10 6.30
N ARG A 16 4.08 3.76 5.33
CA ARG A 16 4.50 2.37 5.09
C ARG A 16 5.79 1.97 5.77
N HIS A 17 6.67 2.93 6.06
CA HIS A 17 8.06 2.61 6.40
C HIS A 17 8.56 3.37 7.63
N ARG A 18 8.15 4.62 7.83
CA ARG A 18 8.84 5.55 8.75
C ARG A 18 7.95 6.11 9.86
N ILE A 19 6.82 5.46 10.16
CA ILE A 19 5.91 5.85 11.27
C ILE A 19 6.70 6.05 12.58
N HIS A 20 7.48 5.03 12.98
CA HIS A 20 8.23 5.05 14.24
C HIS A 20 9.33 6.12 14.24
N GLU A 21 10.08 6.23 13.14
CA GLU A 21 11.14 7.24 12.97
C GLU A 21 10.62 8.69 13.02
N ASN A 22 9.32 8.89 12.78
CA ASN A 22 8.68 10.21 12.81
C ASN A 22 7.86 10.45 14.09
N GLY A 23 8.02 9.61 15.13
CA GLY A 23 7.36 9.80 16.42
C GLY A 23 5.83 9.62 16.36
N LEU A 24 5.37 8.72 15.48
CA LEU A 24 3.95 8.37 15.35
C LEU A 24 3.63 6.96 15.83
N GLY A 25 4.63 6.24 16.37
CA GLY A 25 4.46 4.86 16.84
C GLY A 25 3.51 4.73 18.04
N ASP A 26 3.43 5.75 18.89
CA ASP A 26 2.54 5.85 20.05
C ASP A 26 1.06 5.99 19.68
N VAL A 27 0.78 6.52 18.48
CA VAL A 27 -0.59 6.77 17.97
C VAL A 27 -0.95 5.84 16.81
N LEU A 28 -0.09 4.87 16.47
CA LEU A 28 -0.36 3.89 15.44
C LEU A 28 -1.38 2.87 15.96
N ARG A 29 -2.55 2.83 15.30
CA ARG A 29 -3.55 1.78 15.52
C ARG A 29 -3.13 0.48 14.83
N PRO A 30 -3.60 -0.69 15.32
CA PRO A 30 -3.34 -1.99 14.68
C PRO A 30 -3.78 -2.07 13.21
N ASP A 31 -4.87 -1.38 12.86
CA ASP A 31 -5.40 -1.25 11.50
C ASP A 31 -4.61 -0.26 10.61
N GLY A 32 -3.50 0.28 11.11
CA GLY A 32 -2.59 1.19 10.41
C GLY A 32 -2.98 2.66 10.40
N TYR A 33 -4.10 3.03 11.03
CA TYR A 33 -4.51 4.43 11.12
C TYR A 33 -3.68 5.21 12.13
N VAL A 34 -3.37 6.46 11.78
CA VAL A 34 -2.82 7.49 12.67
C VAL A 34 -3.61 8.78 12.54
N PRO A 35 -3.71 9.61 13.59
CA PRO A 35 -4.36 10.91 13.48
C PRO A 35 -3.67 11.78 12.42
N LEU A 36 -4.43 12.32 11.47
CA LEU A 36 -3.91 13.10 10.36
C LEU A 36 -3.21 14.37 10.85
N LEU A 37 -3.74 15.02 11.89
CA LEU A 37 -3.10 16.18 12.50
C LEU A 37 -1.70 15.86 13.03
N ARG A 38 -1.48 14.65 13.58
CA ARG A 38 -0.15 14.21 14.03
C ARG A 38 0.81 14.04 12.84
N VAL A 39 0.32 13.53 11.71
CA VAL A 39 1.10 13.45 10.45
C VAL A 39 1.49 14.86 9.97
N LEU A 40 0.53 15.79 9.91
CA LEU A 40 0.78 17.16 9.45
C LEU A 40 1.74 17.95 10.35
N ALA A 41 1.80 17.61 11.64
CA ALA A 41 2.74 18.18 12.60
C ALA A 41 4.19 17.71 12.40
N THR A 42 4.43 16.63 11.63
CA THR A 42 5.80 16.14 11.40
C THR A 42 6.61 17.10 10.50
N PRO A 43 7.94 17.19 10.68
CA PRO A 43 8.77 18.13 9.92
C PRO A 43 8.66 18.00 8.38
N GLY A 44 8.41 16.79 7.88
CA GLY A 44 8.31 16.48 6.45
C GLY A 44 7.02 16.99 5.76
N PHE A 45 6.02 17.36 6.57
CA PHE A 45 4.68 17.79 6.13
C PHE A 45 4.36 19.24 6.50
N ARG A 46 5.34 20.01 6.97
CA ARG A 46 5.17 21.46 7.17
C ARG A 46 4.64 22.16 5.92
N GLY A 47 3.58 22.94 6.10
CA GLY A 47 2.90 23.66 5.02
C GLY A 47 1.94 22.81 4.17
N VAL A 48 1.77 21.52 4.48
CA VAL A 48 0.73 20.68 3.88
C VAL A 48 -0.55 20.86 4.67
N SER A 49 -1.67 21.13 4.00
CA SER A 49 -2.99 21.19 4.61
C SER A 49 -3.69 19.84 4.61
N GLU A 50 -4.66 19.67 5.51
CA GLU A 50 -5.53 18.51 5.51
C GLU A 50 -6.28 18.34 4.18
N GLU A 51 -6.78 19.44 3.59
CA GLU A 51 -7.48 19.38 2.29
C GLU A 51 -6.57 18.87 1.17
N GLN A 52 -5.28 19.25 1.17
CA GLN A 52 -4.32 18.70 0.20
C GLN A 52 -4.14 17.20 0.36
N VAL A 53 -4.13 16.69 1.61
CA VAL A 53 -4.05 15.26 1.86
C VAL A 53 -5.34 14.57 1.40
N ARG A 54 -6.52 15.10 1.74
CA ARG A 54 -7.81 14.57 1.31
C ARG A 54 -7.95 14.55 -0.22
N ALA A 55 -7.49 15.59 -0.91
CA ALA A 55 -7.42 15.62 -2.37
C ALA A 55 -6.52 14.50 -2.91
N VAL A 56 -5.31 14.31 -2.34
CA VAL A 56 -4.42 13.21 -2.73
C VAL A 56 -5.05 11.84 -2.50
N VAL A 57 -5.84 11.65 -1.45
CA VAL A 57 -6.54 10.38 -1.20
C VAL A 57 -7.67 10.17 -2.22
N ARG A 58 -8.48 11.19 -2.50
CA ARG A 58 -9.58 11.13 -3.49
C ARG A 58 -9.08 10.88 -4.91
N GLU A 59 -8.01 11.54 -5.32
CA GLU A 59 -7.45 11.47 -6.68
C GLU A 59 -6.48 10.29 -6.85
N ASN A 60 -6.31 9.43 -5.83
CA ASN A 60 -5.38 8.33 -5.94
C ASN A 60 -5.98 7.16 -6.74
N ASP A 61 -5.64 7.08 -8.03
CA ASP A 61 -6.04 5.95 -8.90
C ASP A 61 -5.73 4.57 -8.31
N LYS A 62 -4.69 4.48 -7.48
CA LYS A 62 -4.26 3.21 -6.88
C LYS A 62 -4.87 2.93 -5.51
N GLN A 63 -5.75 3.81 -5.02
CA GLN A 63 -6.34 3.73 -3.69
C GLN A 63 -5.29 3.40 -2.61
N ARG A 64 -4.15 4.11 -2.64
CA ARG A 64 -3.00 3.82 -1.75
C ARG A 64 -3.29 4.07 -0.27
N PHE A 65 -4.24 4.96 -0.01
CA PHE A 65 -4.54 5.50 1.31
C PHE A 65 -6.03 5.42 1.57
N ALA A 66 -6.39 5.41 2.84
CA ALA A 66 -7.75 5.61 3.29
C ALA A 66 -7.75 6.69 4.38
N ILE A 67 -8.83 7.46 4.42
CA ILE A 67 -9.13 8.40 5.50
C ILE A 67 -10.37 7.91 6.23
N LEU A 68 -10.36 8.02 7.55
CA LEU A 68 -11.47 7.72 8.43
C LEU A 68 -11.72 8.95 9.30
N ASP A 69 -12.97 9.41 9.36
CA ASP A 69 -13.40 10.48 10.25
C ASP A 69 -14.17 9.86 11.42
N GLU A 70 -13.60 9.90 12.62
CA GLU A 70 -14.14 9.27 13.83
C GLU A 70 -14.12 10.28 14.98
N GLU A 71 -15.27 10.53 15.60
CA GLU A 71 -15.43 11.46 16.74
C GLU A 71 -14.85 12.86 16.48
N GLY A 72 -14.94 13.36 15.24
CA GLY A 72 -14.40 14.66 14.84
C GLY A 72 -12.89 14.69 14.60
N VAL A 73 -12.22 13.53 14.63
CA VAL A 73 -10.80 13.38 14.32
C VAL A 73 -10.63 12.65 12.99
N ALA A 74 -9.86 13.27 12.10
CA ALA A 74 -9.45 12.65 10.85
C ALA A 74 -8.24 11.73 11.07
N TYR A 75 -8.32 10.50 10.58
CA TYR A 75 -7.26 9.51 10.58
C TYR A 75 -6.85 9.16 9.16
N ILE A 76 -5.59 8.79 8.96
CA ILE A 76 -5.07 8.33 7.68
C ILE A 76 -4.24 7.06 7.85
N ARG A 77 -4.33 6.15 6.87
CA ARG A 77 -3.45 4.98 6.73
C ARG A 77 -3.00 4.76 5.29
N ALA A 78 -1.96 3.95 5.12
CA ALA A 78 -1.73 3.28 3.84
C ALA A 78 -2.50 1.96 3.82
N ASN A 79 -3.10 1.62 2.68
CA ASN A 79 -3.93 0.41 2.58
C ASN A 79 -3.10 -0.86 2.45
N GLN A 80 -1.91 -0.76 1.86
CA GLN A 80 -1.02 -1.89 1.55
C GLN A 80 0.43 -1.45 1.53
N GLY A 81 1.34 -2.43 1.64
CA GLY A 81 2.76 -2.24 1.31
C GLY A 81 3.64 -1.76 2.45
N HIS A 82 3.23 -2.05 3.67
CA HIS A 82 3.97 -1.80 4.90
C HIS A 82 5.27 -2.62 4.96
N THR A 83 6.26 -2.04 5.61
CA THR A 83 7.44 -2.72 6.15
C THR A 83 7.57 -2.48 7.65
N ILE A 84 6.57 -1.85 8.27
CA ILE A 84 6.47 -1.63 9.72
C ILE A 84 6.21 -2.99 10.37
N ARG A 85 7.06 -3.38 11.33
CA ARG A 85 6.98 -4.70 12.00
C ARG A 85 6.32 -4.66 13.37
N GLN A 86 6.10 -3.48 13.94
CA GLN A 86 5.56 -3.31 15.28
C GLN A 86 4.35 -2.38 15.23
N GLY A 87 3.25 -2.80 15.87
CA GLY A 87 2.02 -2.03 16.01
C GLY A 87 1.01 -2.19 14.87
N LEU A 88 1.29 -3.02 13.87
CA LEU A 88 0.31 -3.41 12.85
C LEU A 88 -0.18 -4.83 13.10
N ASP A 89 -1.47 -5.02 12.89
CA ASP A 89 -2.15 -6.32 12.91
C ASP A 89 -2.74 -6.57 11.52
N ASP A 90 -2.31 -7.66 10.88
CA ASP A 90 -2.75 -8.01 9.53
C ASP A 90 -4.24 -8.35 9.51
N GLU A 91 -4.81 -8.91 10.59
CA GLU A 91 -6.24 -9.22 10.68
C GLU A 91 -7.10 -7.95 10.76
N ALA A 92 -6.56 -6.88 11.35
CA ALA A 92 -7.22 -5.57 11.41
C ALA A 92 -7.04 -4.76 10.12
N LEU A 93 -6.00 -5.05 9.34
CA LEU A 93 -5.64 -4.31 8.12
C LEU A 93 -6.24 -4.92 6.84
N LEU A 94 -6.34 -6.25 6.80
CA LEU A 94 -6.68 -7.02 5.61
C LEU A 94 -7.98 -7.78 5.79
N THR A 95 -8.71 -7.96 4.68
CA THR A 95 -9.85 -8.86 4.62
C THR A 95 -9.40 -10.17 3.96
N PRO A 96 -9.49 -11.31 4.65
CA PRO A 96 -9.27 -12.61 4.03
C PRO A 96 -10.22 -12.82 2.86
N LEU A 97 -9.72 -13.44 1.78
CA LEU A 97 -10.57 -13.88 0.68
C LEU A 97 -11.09 -15.28 0.99
N ASP A 98 -12.38 -15.50 0.78
CA ASP A 98 -12.99 -16.83 0.84
C ASP A 98 -12.83 -17.59 -0.48
N ASP A 99 -13.20 -18.87 -0.49
CA ASP A 99 -13.06 -19.75 -1.65
C ASP A 99 -13.85 -19.24 -2.87
N GLU A 100 -15.00 -18.59 -2.66
CA GLU A 100 -15.81 -18.01 -3.73
C GLU A 100 -15.11 -16.81 -4.38
N ALA A 101 -14.52 -15.92 -3.57
CA ALA A 101 -13.71 -14.82 -4.05
C ALA A 101 -12.45 -15.31 -4.78
N LEU A 102 -11.76 -16.31 -4.24
CA LEU A 102 -10.59 -16.92 -4.88
C LEU A 102 -10.96 -17.56 -6.22
N ALA A 103 -12.09 -18.26 -6.30
CA ALA A 103 -12.58 -18.86 -7.53
C ALA A 103 -12.99 -17.81 -8.58
N THR A 104 -13.60 -16.71 -8.13
CA THR A 104 -13.99 -15.60 -9.00
C THR A 104 -12.77 -14.90 -9.60
N ILE A 105 -11.70 -14.72 -8.81
CA ILE A 105 -10.46 -14.10 -9.28
C ILE A 105 -9.68 -15.09 -10.16
N GLY A 106 -9.58 -16.35 -9.73
CA GLY A 106 -8.90 -17.47 -10.41
C GLY A 106 -7.37 -17.36 -10.40
N ARG A 107 -6.82 -16.23 -10.85
CA ARG A 107 -5.39 -15.96 -10.94
C ARG A 107 -5.06 -14.54 -10.53
N ALA A 108 -3.87 -14.37 -9.97
CA ALA A 108 -3.30 -13.05 -9.72
C ALA A 108 -1.87 -12.96 -10.28
N VAL A 109 -1.40 -11.75 -10.53
CA VAL A 109 -0.14 -11.49 -11.21
C VAL A 109 0.82 -10.65 -10.38
N HIS A 110 2.08 -11.06 -10.38
CA HIS A 110 3.20 -10.27 -9.86
C HIS A 110 4.09 -9.77 -11.01
N GLY A 111 4.29 -8.46 -11.08
CA GLY A 111 5.21 -7.84 -12.03
C GLY A 111 6.62 -7.71 -11.48
N THR A 112 7.60 -8.22 -12.23
CA THR A 112 9.01 -8.16 -11.86
C THR A 112 9.89 -7.81 -13.06
N TYR A 113 11.21 -7.74 -12.83
CA TYR A 113 12.22 -7.40 -13.84
C TYR A 113 13.09 -8.62 -14.18
N LEU A 114 13.65 -8.65 -15.39
CA LEU A 114 14.53 -9.74 -15.84
C LEU A 114 15.70 -9.99 -14.89
N ALA A 115 16.24 -8.93 -14.29
CA ALA A 115 17.32 -9.01 -13.31
C ALA A 115 16.96 -9.83 -12.06
N ALA A 116 15.68 -9.87 -11.67
CA ALA A 116 15.21 -10.61 -10.50
C ALA A 116 14.88 -12.09 -10.81
N TRP A 117 14.69 -12.45 -12.09
CA TRP A 117 14.16 -13.76 -12.48
C TRP A 117 14.97 -14.94 -11.97
N LYS A 118 16.30 -14.89 -12.14
CA LYS A 118 17.20 -15.95 -11.65
C LYS A 118 17.08 -16.14 -10.14
N GLY A 119 16.91 -15.05 -9.39
CA GLY A 119 16.72 -15.10 -7.94
C GLY A 119 15.38 -15.72 -7.55
N ILE A 120 14.31 -15.37 -8.25
CA ILE A 120 12.95 -15.92 -8.02
C ILE A 120 12.98 -17.44 -8.21
N VAL A 121 13.42 -17.91 -9.38
CA VAL A 121 13.50 -19.36 -9.68
C VAL A 121 14.45 -20.07 -8.72
N GLY A 122 15.63 -19.50 -8.45
CA GLY A 122 16.62 -20.10 -7.57
C GLY A 122 16.17 -20.20 -6.10
N SER A 123 15.30 -19.30 -5.65
CA SER A 123 14.70 -19.36 -4.31
C SER A 123 13.47 -20.28 -4.21
N GLY A 124 13.01 -20.84 -5.34
CA GLY A 124 11.82 -21.68 -5.41
C GLY A 124 10.51 -20.91 -5.61
N GLY A 125 10.54 -19.57 -5.77
CA GLY A 125 9.32 -18.78 -6.00
C GLY A 125 9.45 -17.31 -5.65
N LEU A 126 8.30 -16.64 -5.54
CA LEU A 126 8.23 -15.26 -5.08
C LEU A 126 8.52 -15.18 -3.58
N LEU A 127 9.28 -14.16 -3.18
CA LEU A 127 9.52 -13.84 -1.77
C LEU A 127 8.94 -12.47 -1.44
N ARG A 128 8.44 -12.29 -0.22
CA ARG A 128 7.96 -10.98 0.29
C ARG A 128 9.07 -9.93 0.39
N MET A 129 10.33 -10.36 0.37
CA MET A 129 11.51 -9.54 0.60
C MET A 129 11.39 -8.77 1.93
N ALA A 130 11.55 -7.44 1.92
CA ALA A 130 11.43 -6.63 3.13
C ALA A 130 9.98 -6.31 3.56
N ARG A 131 8.97 -6.63 2.72
CA ARG A 131 7.55 -6.35 3.00
C ARG A 131 6.95 -7.41 3.92
N SER A 132 5.78 -7.09 4.49
CA SER A 132 4.99 -8.07 5.25
C SER A 132 4.44 -9.18 4.35
N HIS A 133 3.91 -8.82 3.17
CA HIS A 133 3.23 -9.74 2.25
C HIS A 133 3.83 -9.74 0.84
N ILE A 134 3.61 -10.83 0.11
CA ILE A 134 3.77 -10.82 -1.35
C ILE A 134 2.58 -10.05 -1.94
N HIS A 135 2.88 -9.11 -2.82
CA HIS A 135 1.85 -8.29 -3.46
C HIS A 135 1.53 -8.83 -4.85
N LEU A 136 0.26 -9.15 -5.07
CA LEU A 136 -0.27 -9.55 -6.36
C LEU A 136 -1.29 -8.50 -6.83
N ALA A 137 -1.50 -8.42 -8.13
CA ALA A 137 -2.58 -7.65 -8.76
C ALA A 137 -3.60 -8.60 -9.37
N ALA A 138 -4.86 -8.18 -9.43
CA ALA A 138 -5.92 -8.97 -10.08
C ALA A 138 -5.76 -9.10 -11.60
N GLY A 139 -4.90 -8.26 -12.22
CA GLY A 139 -4.61 -8.30 -13.65
C GLY A 139 -3.48 -7.37 -14.04
N VAL A 140 -3.19 -7.29 -15.34
CA VAL A 140 -2.12 -6.43 -15.88
C VAL A 140 -2.60 -5.00 -16.11
N PRO A 141 -1.71 -3.98 -16.07
CA PRO A 141 -2.11 -2.60 -16.32
C PRO A 141 -2.77 -2.43 -17.69
N GLY A 142 -4.00 -1.91 -17.71
CA GLY A 142 -4.78 -1.68 -18.94
C GLY A 142 -5.92 -2.67 -19.16
N GLU A 143 -6.00 -3.76 -18.39
CA GLU A 143 -7.17 -4.64 -18.39
C GLU A 143 -8.37 -3.99 -17.68
N SER A 144 -9.59 -4.33 -18.12
CA SER A 144 -10.82 -3.83 -17.53
C SER A 144 -10.93 -4.24 -16.06
N GLY A 145 -11.29 -3.29 -15.19
CA GLY A 145 -11.41 -3.52 -13.74
C GLY A 145 -10.09 -3.49 -12.96
N VAL A 146 -8.93 -3.37 -13.62
CA VAL A 146 -7.63 -3.28 -12.93
C VAL A 146 -7.35 -1.83 -12.51
N ILE A 147 -7.80 -1.49 -11.30
CA ILE A 147 -7.57 -0.18 -10.66
C ILE A 147 -6.09 0.00 -10.29
N SER A 148 -5.52 -1.03 -9.63
CA SER A 148 -4.16 -1.04 -9.12
C SER A 148 -3.43 -2.28 -9.62
N GLY A 149 -2.39 -2.07 -10.43
CA GLY A 149 -1.53 -3.13 -10.92
C GLY A 149 -0.05 -2.94 -10.60
N MET A 150 0.75 -3.84 -11.16
CA MET A 150 2.21 -3.72 -11.19
C MET A 150 2.69 -2.47 -11.96
N ARG A 151 3.99 -2.20 -11.89
CA ARG A 151 4.58 -1.10 -12.69
C ARG A 151 4.42 -1.43 -14.17
N ARG A 152 4.06 -0.44 -14.99
CA ARG A 152 4.01 -0.58 -16.47
C ARG A 152 5.36 -0.98 -17.08
N SER A 153 6.46 -0.75 -16.36
CA SER A 153 7.80 -1.15 -16.79
C SER A 153 8.19 -2.55 -16.34
N ALA A 154 7.31 -3.31 -15.69
CA ALA A 154 7.56 -4.73 -15.41
C ALA A 154 7.82 -5.47 -16.73
N GLN A 155 8.83 -6.33 -16.73
CA GLN A 155 9.29 -7.06 -17.91
C GLN A 155 8.84 -8.52 -17.87
N ILE A 156 8.56 -9.03 -16.68
CA ILE A 156 8.11 -10.40 -16.44
C ILE A 156 6.84 -10.34 -15.60
N HIS A 157 5.85 -11.15 -16.01
CA HIS A 157 4.62 -11.39 -15.27
C HIS A 157 4.66 -12.82 -14.73
N VAL A 158 4.62 -12.95 -13.40
CA VAL A 158 4.50 -14.23 -12.71
C VAL A 158 3.04 -14.39 -12.31
N TRP A 159 2.35 -15.30 -12.96
CA TRP A 159 0.95 -15.64 -12.64
C TRP A 159 0.91 -16.69 -11.54
N VAL A 160 0.00 -16.50 -10.59
CA VAL A 160 -0.24 -17.38 -9.45
C VAL A 160 -1.69 -17.84 -9.55
N ASP A 161 -1.89 -19.16 -9.65
CA ASP A 161 -3.20 -19.78 -9.50
C ASP A 161 -3.62 -19.66 -8.02
N LEU A 162 -4.84 -19.16 -7.77
CA LEU A 162 -5.36 -18.92 -6.42
C LEU A 162 -6.23 -20.09 -5.89
N LEU A 163 -6.35 -21.15 -6.68
CA LEU A 163 -7.12 -22.38 -6.43
C LEU A 163 -6.21 -23.60 -6.39
#